data_AF-A0A2U2YXI2-F1
#
_entry.id   AF-A0A2U2YXI2-F1
#
_cell.length_a   1.000
_cell.length_b   1.000
_cell.length_c   1.000
_cell.angle_alpha   90.00
_cell.angle_beta   90.00
_cell.angle_gamma   90.00
#
_symmetry.space_group_name_H-M   'P 1'
#
loop_
_entity.id
_entity.type
_entity.pdbx_description
1 polymer ?
#
loop_
_entity_poly.entity_id
_entity_poly.type
_entity_poly.pdbx_seq_one_letter_code
_entity_poly.pdbx_strand_id
1 'polypeptide(L)'
;MSFTVTAGTRNDCTQAETVIDAIRVIQPGPGRPRGRPERLVADKGYSARSFRAYLCRRGIKATIPERVDRLAGQSSAQRQCGRPARRI
;
A
#
# COMPACT_ATOMS: atom_id res chain seq x y z
N MET A 1 4.22 8.13 19.36
CA MET A 1 4.75 8.39 18.00
C MET A 1 5.81 7.35 17.69
N SER A 2 5.87 6.85 16.44
CA SER A 2 6.85 5.85 15.98
C SER A 2 7.36 6.23 14.59
N PHE A 3 8.67 6.12 14.37
CA PHE A 3 9.30 6.36 13.07
C PHE A 3 10.35 5.27 12.80
N THR A 4 10.59 4.95 11.53
CA THR A 4 11.57 3.94 11.10
C THR A 4 12.48 4.58 10.06
N VAL A 5 13.79 4.54 10.30
CA VAL A 5 14.83 5.04 9.38
C VAL A 5 15.45 3.84 8.67
N THR A 6 15.59 3.91 7.34
CA THR A 6 16.17 2.84 6.51
C THR A 6 17.33 3.40 5.69
N ALA A 7 18.39 2.61 5.50
CA ALA A 7 19.53 2.96 4.65
C ALA A 7 19.24 2.59 3.18
N GLY A 8 19.48 3.52 2.23
CA GLY A 8 19.39 3.31 0.78
C GLY A 8 17.98 2.96 0.26
N THR A 9 17.78 3.04 -1.07
CA THR A 9 16.47 2.91 -1.75
C THR A 9 15.78 1.57 -1.45
N ARG A 10 14.91 1.54 -0.44
CA ARG A 10 14.06 0.41 -0.07
C ARG A 10 12.61 0.81 -0.24
N ASN A 11 11.76 -0.14 -0.65
CA ASN A 11 10.34 0.14 -0.84
C ASN A 11 9.69 0.58 0.48
N ASP A 12 9.21 1.82 0.53
CA ASP A 12 8.56 2.42 1.69
C ASP A 12 7.40 1.59 2.23
N CYS A 13 6.70 0.84 1.36
CA CYS A 13 5.61 -0.05 1.78
C CYS A 13 6.08 -1.15 2.74
N THR A 14 7.31 -1.65 2.58
CA THR A 14 7.87 -2.70 3.46
C THR A 14 8.24 -2.16 4.83
N GLN A 15 8.63 -0.88 4.92
CA GLN A 15 8.96 -0.23 6.18
C GLN A 15 7.70 0.21 6.93
N ALA A 16 6.66 0.60 6.19
CA ALA A 16 5.38 0.97 6.77
C ALA A 16 4.72 -0.19 7.54
N GLU A 17 4.94 -1.46 7.16
CA GLU A 17 4.46 -2.61 7.93
C GLU A 17 5.05 -2.62 9.36
N THR A 18 6.37 -2.48 9.48
CA THR A 18 7.08 -2.38 10.77
C THR A 18 6.56 -1.22 11.61
N VAL A 19 6.35 -0.06 10.98
CA VAL A 19 5.80 1.13 11.66
C VAL A 19 4.40 0.82 12.19
N ILE A 20 3.53 0.23 11.37
CA ILE A 20 2.15 -0.11 11.77
C ILE A 20 2.11 -1.12 12.91
N ASP A 21 3.05 -2.06 12.96
CA ASP A 21 3.16 -3.01 14.07
C ASP A 21 3.64 -2.36 15.38
N ALA A 22 4.51 -1.35 15.27
CA ALA A 22 5.01 -0.59 16.42
C ALA A 22 4.02 0.47 16.93
N ILE A 23 3.06 0.91 16.11
CA ILE A 23 2.08 1.92 16.54
C ILE A 23 1.21 1.38 17.68
N ARG A 24 1.04 2.23 18.69
CA ARG A 24 0.06 2.07 19.76
C ARG A 24 -0.96 3.19 19.63
N VAL A 25 -2.21 2.81 19.41
CA VAL A 25 -3.34 3.73 19.29
C VAL A 25 -3.96 3.91 20.67
N ILE A 26 -3.85 5.12 21.20
CA ILE A 26 -4.52 5.53 22.44
C ILE A 26 -6.02 5.60 22.15
N GLN A 27 -6.84 4.97 22.99
CA GLN A 27 -8.29 5.09 22.89
C GLN A 27 -8.81 6.18 23.84
N PRO A 28 -9.87 6.91 23.46
CA PRO A 28 -10.55 7.79 24.40
C PRO A 28 -11.27 6.93 25.45
N GLY A 29 -10.70 6.88 26.66
CA GLY A 29 -11.22 6.12 27.80
C GLY A 29 -10.15 5.30 28.52
N PRO A 30 -10.46 4.78 29.73
CA PRO A 30 -9.55 3.91 30.46
C PRO A 30 -9.38 2.56 29.72
N GLY A 31 -8.13 2.17 29.45
CA GLY A 31 -7.84 0.89 28.81
C GLY A 31 -6.43 0.80 28.22
N ARG A 32 -6.02 -0.43 27.85
CA ARG A 32 -4.72 -0.67 27.19
C ARG A 32 -4.75 -0.13 25.75
N PRO A 33 -3.76 0.68 25.33
CA PRO A 33 -3.64 1.12 23.95
C PRO A 33 -3.66 -0.05 22.97
N ARG A 34 -4.42 0.06 21.88
CA ARG A 34 -4.50 -1.00 20.87
C ARG A 34 -3.21 -1.02 20.06
N GLY A 35 -2.66 -2.21 19.81
CA GLY A 35 -1.55 -2.40 18.87
C GLY A 35 -1.98 -2.40 17.39
N ARG A 36 -3.27 -2.19 17.13
CA ARG A 36 -3.85 -2.23 15.79
C ARG A 36 -4.86 -1.09 15.60
N PRO A 37 -4.62 -0.19 14.61
CA PRO A 37 -5.60 0.83 14.25
C PRO A 37 -6.80 0.22 13.53
N GLU A 38 -7.97 0.84 13.67
CA GLU A 38 -9.18 0.42 12.97
C GLU A 38 -9.17 0.87 11.50
N ARG A 39 -8.58 2.05 11.24
CA ARG A 39 -8.43 2.63 9.92
C ARG A 39 -7.05 3.26 9.75
N LEU A 40 -6.43 3.04 8.59
CA LEU A 40 -5.19 3.70 8.16
C LEU A 40 -5.51 4.64 7.00
N VAL A 41 -5.09 5.89 7.12
CA VAL A 41 -5.08 6.87 6.03
C VAL A 41 -3.62 7.00 5.58
N ALA A 42 -3.35 6.75 4.30
CA ALA A 42 -2.01 6.88 3.74
C ALA A 42 -2.05 7.53 2.35
N ASP A 43 -0.92 8.09 1.94
CA ASP A 43 -0.75 8.74 0.64
C ASP A 43 -0.75 7.74 -0.54
N LYS A 44 -0.94 8.24 -1.77
CA LYS A 44 -0.86 7.47 -3.04
C LYS A 44 0.44 6.67 -3.17
N GLY A 45 1.51 7.09 -2.49
CA GLY A 45 2.76 6.36 -2.26
C GLY A 45 2.58 4.89 -1.90
N TYR A 46 1.54 4.62 -1.10
CA TYR A 46 1.23 3.34 -0.46
C TYR A 46 0.13 2.54 -1.17
N SER A 47 -0.20 2.88 -2.41
CA SER A 47 -1.19 2.16 -3.24
C SER A 47 -0.74 0.74 -3.68
N ALA A 48 0.42 0.26 -3.24
CA ALA A 48 0.91 -1.06 -3.61
C ALA A 48 -0.05 -2.18 -3.16
N ARG A 49 -0.31 -3.15 -4.07
CA ARG A 49 -1.18 -4.29 -3.79
C ARG A 49 -0.70 -5.13 -2.60
N SER A 50 0.62 -5.27 -2.43
CA SER A 50 1.22 -5.97 -1.28
C SER A 50 0.87 -5.28 0.04
N PHE A 51 0.95 -3.95 0.09
CA PHE A 51 0.61 -3.16 1.28
C PHE A 51 -0.89 -3.24 1.60
N ARG A 52 -1.77 -3.12 0.59
CA ARG A 52 -3.21 -3.34 0.77
C ARG A 52 -3.52 -4.76 1.27
N ALA A 53 -2.81 -5.77 0.79
CA ALA A 53 -2.97 -7.15 1.24
C ALA A 53 -2.50 -7.34 2.70
N TYR A 54 -1.40 -6.71 3.10
CA TYR A 54 -0.95 -6.68 4.49
C TYR A 54 -2.02 -6.08 5.41
N LEU A 55 -2.57 -4.91 5.04
CA LEU A 55 -3.62 -4.25 5.82
C LEU A 55 -4.89 -5.12 5.91
N CYS A 56 -5.28 -5.77 4.81
CA CYS A 56 -6.44 -6.66 4.78
C CYS A 56 -6.25 -7.90 5.69
N ARG A 57 -5.07 -8.55 5.64
CA ARG A 57 -4.71 -9.67 6.53
C ARG A 57 -4.72 -9.25 7.99
N ARG A 58 -4.21 -8.05 8.26
CA ARG A 58 -4.26 -7.42 9.58
C ARG A 58 -5.62 -6.78 9.85
N GLY A 59 -6.65 -6.96 9.01
CA GLY A 59 -7.99 -6.36 9.07
C GLY A 59 -8.06 -4.88 9.45
N ILE A 60 -7.13 -4.08 8.96
CA ILE A 60 -7.12 -2.62 9.06
C ILE A 60 -7.82 -2.07 7.83
N LYS A 61 -8.79 -1.18 8.02
CA LYS A 61 -9.46 -0.51 6.89
C LYS A 61 -8.51 0.52 6.28
N ALA A 62 -8.23 0.43 4.98
CA ALA A 62 -7.28 1.31 4.31
C ALA A 62 -8.01 2.38 3.47
N THR A 63 -7.80 3.65 3.79
CA THR A 63 -8.16 4.79 2.92
C THR A 63 -6.88 5.24 2.21
N ILE A 64 -6.64 4.72 1.01
CA ILE A 64 -5.45 5.05 0.19
C ILE A 64 -5.95 5.38 -1.22
N PRO A 65 -5.69 6.59 -1.74
CA PRO A 65 -6.04 6.94 -3.11
C PRO A 65 -5.20 6.12 -4.10
N GLU A 66 -5.81 5.66 -5.19
CA GLU A 66 -5.10 5.02 -6.29
C GLU A 66 -4.21 6.04 -7.02
N ARG A 67 -3.03 5.59 -7.47
CA ARG A 67 -2.19 6.41 -8.36
C ARG A 67 -2.84 6.48 -9.74
N VAL A 68 -3.26 7.68 -10.15
CA VAL A 68 -3.88 7.96 -11.45
C VAL A 68 -2.96 7.51 -12.61
N ASP A 69 -1.65 7.65 -12.44
CA ASP A 69 -0.64 7.34 -13.46
C ASP A 69 -0.59 5.86 -13.86
N ARG A 70 -1.07 4.95 -12.98
CA ARG A 70 -1.08 3.51 -13.25
C ARG A 70 -2.28 3.05 -14.08
N LEU A 71 -3.40 3.77 -14.00
CA LEU A 71 -4.58 3.50 -14.82
C LEU A 71 -4.31 3.86 -16.29
N ALA A 72 -3.55 4.92 -16.54
CA ALA A 72 -3.21 5.37 -17.89
C ALA A 72 -2.23 4.41 -18.63
N GLY A 73 -1.33 3.73 -17.92
CA GLY A 73 -0.34 2.83 -18.52
C GLY A 73 -0.88 1.46 -18.96
N GLN A 74 -2.01 0.99 -18.41
CA GLN A 74 -2.62 -0.29 -18.81
C GLN A 74 -3.38 -0.18 -20.13
N SER A 75 -3.91 1.00 -20.45
CA SER A 75 -4.60 1.29 -21.71
C SER A 75 -3.66 1.27 -22.92
N SER A 76 -2.37 1.52 -22.70
CA SER A 76 -1.35 1.67 -23.74
C SER A 76 -0.66 0.36 -24.12
N ALA A 77 -0.60 -0.61 -23.20
CA ALA A 77 0.13 -1.87 -23.40
C ALA A 77 -0.65 -2.93 -24.20
N GLN A 78 -1.94 -2.72 -24.47
CA GLN A 78 -2.77 -3.73 -25.13
C GLN A 78 -2.94 -3.54 -26.65
N ARG A 79 -2.27 -2.54 -27.26
CA ARG A 79 -2.40 -2.24 -28.70
C ARG A 79 -1.18 -2.63 -29.56
N GLN A 80 -0.12 -3.19 -28.98
CA GLN A 80 1.11 -3.53 -29.72
C GLN A 80 1.59 -4.96 -29.46
N CYS A 81 0.72 -5.92 -29.70
CA CYS A 81 1.12 -7.30 -30.00
C CYS A 81 0.21 -7.84 -31.11
N GLY A 82 0.27 -7.16 -32.26
CA GLY A 82 -0.22 -7.71 -33.52
C GLY A 82 0.60 -8.95 -33.88
N ARG A 83 -0.07 -10.09 -33.99
CA ARG A 83 0.51 -11.38 -34.39
C ARG A 83 1.16 -11.25 -35.78
N PRO A 84 2.40 -11.74 -36.02
CA PRO A 84 2.96 -11.76 -37.36
C PRO A 84 2.43 -12.93 -38.20
N ALA A 85 2.16 -12.59 -39.46
CA ALA A 85 2.17 -13.39 -40.69
C ALA A 85 1.18 -14.56 -40.89
N ARG A 86 0.36 -14.45 -41.96
CA ARG A 86 0.19 -15.55 -42.92
C ARG A 86 0.27 -14.99 -44.35
N ARG A 87 1.30 -15.44 -45.05
CA ARG A 87 1.63 -15.19 -46.46
C ARG A 87 0.64 -15.98 -47.34
N ILE A 88 0.18 -15.38 -48.44
CA ILE A 88 -0.31 -16.09 -49.63
C ILE A 88 0.68 -15.82 -50.75
#